data_AF-A0A927ID86-F1
#
_entry.id   AF-A0A927ID86-F1
#
_cell.length_a   1.000
_cell.length_b   1.000
_cell.length_c   1.000
_cell.angle_alpha   90.00
_cell.angle_beta   90.00
_cell.angle_gamma   90.00
#
_symmetry.space_group_name_H-M   'P 1'
#
loop_
_entity.id
_entity.type
_entity.pdbx_description
1 polymer ?
#
loop_
_entity_poly.entity_id
_entity_poly.type
_entity_poly.pdbx_seq_one_letter_code
_entity_poly.pdbx_strand_id
1 'polypeptide(L)'
;MDANKLFTEAGLRSFVDKRRDQHLADAQQYGQLAGLFAARLRQSPIEGDWPMEARLRAYRVVRHLRKLEKDSRHAASDAEALHAAYTHQVLELPARRERAALKRAKAKDSRARRRALRRSKVAAGLEQPQPTNRGYSFRLAGGGEQMPHVTDIFAKQRKEG
;
A
#
# COMPACT_ATOMS: atom_id res chain seq x y z
N MET A 1 22.58 16.70 -21.59
CA MET A 1 21.96 17.03 -20.29
C MET A 1 23.05 16.84 -19.25
N ASP A 2 23.33 17.83 -18.40
CA ASP A 2 24.30 17.65 -17.31
C ASP A 2 23.75 16.63 -16.31
N ALA A 3 24.50 15.57 -16.03
CA ALA A 3 24.08 14.51 -15.10
C ALA A 3 23.70 15.06 -13.72
N ASN A 4 24.44 16.07 -13.23
CA ASN A 4 24.19 16.67 -11.92
C ASN A 4 22.86 17.42 -11.84
N LYS A 5 22.36 17.99 -12.95
CA LYS A 5 21.07 18.68 -12.96
C LYS A 5 19.91 17.72 -12.78
N LEU A 6 20.04 16.47 -13.24
CA LEU A 6 19.01 15.43 -13.13
C LEU A 6 18.73 15.00 -11.68
N PHE A 7 19.70 15.14 -10.78
CA PHE A 7 19.57 14.80 -9.35
C PHE A 7 19.03 15.95 -8.49
N THR A 8 18.51 17.00 -9.12
CA THR A 8 17.74 18.03 -8.42
C THR A 8 16.25 17.74 -8.57
N GLU A 9 15.42 18.18 -7.63
CA GLU A 9 13.96 18.00 -7.72
C GLU A 9 13.41 18.58 -9.03
N ALA A 10 13.76 19.83 -9.36
CA ALA A 10 13.32 20.48 -10.58
C ALA A 10 13.85 19.80 -11.86
N GLY A 11 15.11 19.34 -11.85
CA GLY A 11 15.69 18.65 -12.98
C GLY A 11 15.09 17.26 -13.22
N LEU A 12 14.85 16.48 -12.17
CA LEU A 12 14.18 15.19 -12.28
C LEU A 12 12.72 15.38 -12.74
N ARG A 13 12.01 16.36 -12.17
CA ARG A 13 10.63 16.67 -12.54
C ARG A 13 10.51 17.01 -14.03
N SER A 14 11.32 17.95 -14.52
CA SER A 14 11.31 18.34 -15.93
C SER A 14 11.68 17.18 -16.88
N PHE A 15 12.60 16.31 -16.48
CA PHE A 15 12.91 15.09 -17.23
C PHE A 15 11.72 14.14 -17.29
N VAL A 16 11.08 13.87 -16.15
CA VAL A 16 9.93 12.98 -16.05
C VAL A 16 8.75 13.51 -16.85
N ASP A 17 8.42 14.80 -16.73
CA ASP A 17 7.35 15.42 -17.50
C ASP A 17 7.61 15.28 -19.01
N LYS A 18 8.85 15.56 -19.46
CA LYS A 18 9.22 15.40 -20.87
C LYS A 18 9.10 13.95 -21.36
N ARG A 19 9.52 12.97 -20.56
CA ARG A 19 9.43 11.55 -20.94
C ARG A 19 8.00 11.04 -20.92
N ARG A 20 7.22 11.43 -19.91
CA ARG A 20 5.79 11.13 -19.85
C ARG A 20 5.07 11.66 -21.08
N ASP A 21 5.27 12.94 -21.41
CA ASP A 21 4.58 13.57 -22.53
C ASP A 21 5.01 12.93 -23.86
N GLN A 22 6.29 12.58 -24.02
CA GLN A 22 6.77 11.81 -25.17
C GLN A 22 6.06 10.46 -25.28
N HIS A 23 6.02 9.66 -24.21
CA HIS A 23 5.37 8.35 -24.21
C HIS A 23 3.86 8.43 -24.44
N LEU A 24 3.20 9.49 -23.94
CA LEU A 24 1.79 9.73 -24.21
C LEU A 24 1.54 10.10 -25.67
N ALA A 25 2.41 10.93 -26.27
CA ALA A 25 2.36 11.24 -27.69
C ALA A 25 2.56 9.99 -28.55
N ASP A 26 3.55 9.15 -28.23
CA ASP A 26 3.81 7.88 -28.91
C ASP A 26 2.58 6.95 -28.80
N ALA A 27 1.97 6.84 -27.63
CA ALA A 27 0.77 6.03 -27.42
C ALA A 27 -0.40 6.50 -28.31
N GLN A 28 -0.61 7.83 -28.41
CA GLN A 28 -1.63 8.40 -29.28
C GLN A 28 -1.36 8.07 -30.75
N GLN A 29 -0.11 8.23 -31.21
CA GLN A 29 0.29 7.90 -32.58
C GLN A 29 0.07 6.43 -32.90
N TYR A 30 0.47 5.51 -32.00
CA TYR A 30 0.23 4.08 -32.18
C TYR A 30 -1.25 3.73 -32.24
N GLY A 31 -2.09 4.35 -31.41
CA GLY A 31 -3.54 4.18 -31.45
C GLY A 31 -4.16 4.65 -32.77
N GLN A 32 -3.71 5.79 -33.31
CA GLN A 32 -4.16 6.30 -34.61
C GLN A 32 -3.74 5.37 -35.76
N LEU A 33 -2.47 4.95 -35.78
CA LEU A 33 -1.98 3.99 -36.77
C LEU A 33 -2.75 2.67 -36.69
N ALA A 34 -3.02 2.16 -35.48
CA ALA A 34 -3.81 0.95 -35.28
C ALA A 34 -5.20 1.06 -35.93
N GLY A 35 -5.86 2.23 -35.81
CA GLY A 35 -7.14 2.50 -36.46
C GLY A 35 -7.03 2.50 -37.99
N LEU A 36 -6.03 3.19 -38.54
CA LEU A 36 -5.81 3.31 -39.98
C LEU A 36 -5.49 1.95 -40.62
N PHE A 37 -4.57 1.17 -40.03
CA PHE A 37 -4.25 -0.18 -40.49
C PHE A 37 -5.45 -1.11 -40.39
N ALA A 38 -6.23 -1.04 -39.30
CA ALA A 38 -7.45 -1.83 -39.17
C ALA A 38 -8.46 -1.53 -40.28
N ALA A 39 -8.71 -0.26 -40.55
CA ALA A 39 -9.65 0.17 -41.59
C ALA A 39 -9.18 -0.27 -42.97
N ARG A 40 -7.91 -0.01 -43.31
CA ARG A 40 -7.33 -0.35 -44.61
C ARG A 40 -7.34 -1.84 -44.88
N LEU A 41 -6.88 -2.66 -43.94
CA LEU A 41 -6.81 -4.12 -44.12
C LEU A 41 -8.18 -4.77 -44.19
N ARG A 42 -9.20 -4.22 -43.52
CA ARG A 42 -10.58 -4.71 -43.62
C ARG A 42 -11.22 -4.39 -44.97
N GLN A 43 -10.80 -3.31 -45.62
CA GLN A 43 -11.27 -2.88 -46.94
C GLN A 43 -10.50 -3.53 -48.10
N SER A 44 -9.47 -4.33 -47.81
CA SER A 44 -8.64 -5.01 -48.81
C SER A 44 -8.76 -6.52 -48.66
N PRO A 45 -9.92 -7.12 -49.00
CA PRO A 45 -10.04 -8.56 -49.10
C PRO A 45 -9.11 -9.07 -50.21
N ILE A 46 -8.49 -10.21 -49.97
CA ILE A 46 -7.67 -10.90 -50.97
C ILE A 46 -8.55 -11.91 -51.69
N GLU A 47 -8.27 -12.16 -52.97
CA GLU A 47 -8.98 -13.19 -53.73
C GLU A 47 -8.86 -14.56 -53.02
N GLY A 48 -10.00 -15.23 -52.84
CA GLY A 48 -10.09 -16.48 -52.09
C GLY A 48 -10.30 -16.33 -50.57
N ASP A 49 -10.37 -15.11 -50.04
CA ASP A 49 -10.64 -14.89 -48.61
C ASP A 49 -12.04 -15.38 -48.22
N TRP A 50 -12.13 -16.13 -47.13
CA TRP A 50 -13.39 -16.53 -46.51
C TRP A 50 -14.05 -15.33 -45.81
N PRO A 51 -15.38 -15.37 -45.57
CA PRO A 51 -16.04 -14.36 -44.76
C PRO A 51 -15.30 -14.18 -43.42
N MET A 52 -14.89 -12.95 -43.12
CA MET A 52 -14.12 -12.54 -41.92
C MET A 52 -12.60 -12.69 -41.96
N GLU A 53 -11.99 -13.35 -42.95
CA GLU A 53 -10.52 -13.52 -42.97
C GLU A 53 -9.77 -12.18 -43.01
N ALA A 54 -10.25 -11.24 -43.82
CA ALA A 54 -9.72 -9.87 -43.85
C ALA A 54 -9.78 -9.19 -42.47
N ARG A 55 -10.84 -9.42 -41.68
CA ARG A 55 -10.98 -8.88 -40.32
C ARG A 55 -10.01 -9.53 -39.34
N LEU A 56 -9.82 -10.85 -39.43
CA LEU A 56 -8.87 -11.59 -38.59
C LEU A 56 -7.43 -11.18 -38.90
N ARG A 57 -7.08 -11.03 -40.18
CA ARG A 57 -5.78 -10.53 -40.63
C ARG A 57 -5.52 -9.12 -40.09
N ALA A 58 -6.49 -8.22 -40.25
CA ALA A 58 -6.43 -6.88 -39.68
C ALA A 58 -6.19 -6.91 -38.16
N TYR A 59 -6.93 -7.76 -37.42
CA TYR A 59 -6.74 -7.92 -35.98
C TYR A 59 -5.32 -8.41 -35.62
N ARG A 60 -4.81 -9.43 -36.33
CA ARG A 60 -3.48 -10.00 -36.10
C ARG A 60 -2.35 -8.99 -36.31
N VAL A 61 -2.48 -8.10 -37.28
CA VAL A 61 -1.52 -7.01 -37.53
C VAL A 61 -1.67 -5.92 -36.47
N VAL A 62 -2.88 -5.43 -36.27
CA VAL A 62 -3.17 -4.28 -35.39
C VAL A 62 -2.88 -4.56 -33.92
N ARG A 63 -2.93 -5.83 -33.48
CA ARG A 63 -2.60 -6.20 -32.08
C ARG A 63 -1.20 -5.71 -31.67
N HIS A 64 -0.25 -5.64 -32.60
CA HIS A 64 1.12 -5.21 -32.31
C HIS A 64 1.19 -3.71 -32.02
N LEU A 65 0.49 -2.89 -32.81
CA LEU A 65 0.37 -1.45 -32.56
C LEU A 65 -0.37 -1.16 -31.25
N ARG A 66 -1.44 -1.91 -30.97
CA ARG A 66 -2.15 -1.80 -29.68
C ARG A 66 -1.30 -2.21 -28.49
N LYS A 67 -0.39 -3.18 -28.67
CA LYS A 67 0.59 -3.53 -27.64
C LYS A 67 1.57 -2.37 -27.41
N LEU A 68 2.12 -1.77 -28.47
CA LEU A 68 3.00 -0.61 -28.35
C LEU A 68 2.29 0.57 -27.67
N GLU A 69 1.03 0.87 -28.02
CA GLU A 69 0.21 1.88 -27.33
C GLU A 69 0.13 1.62 -25.82
N LYS A 70 -0.16 0.36 -25.42
CA LYS A 70 -0.24 -0.03 -24.01
C LYS A 70 1.10 0.10 -23.30
N ASP A 71 2.17 -0.35 -23.93
CA ASP A 71 3.52 -0.35 -23.38
C ASP A 71 4.02 1.10 -23.21
N SER A 72 3.73 2.00 -24.16
CA SER A 72 4.00 3.43 -24.03
C SER A 72 3.24 4.08 -22.89
N ARG A 73 1.96 3.72 -22.68
CA ARG A 73 1.20 4.21 -21.50
C ARG A 73 1.81 3.72 -20.18
N HIS A 74 2.31 2.49 -20.13
CA HIS A 74 3.01 1.99 -18.95
C HIS A 74 4.31 2.76 -18.73
N ALA A 75 5.10 2.98 -19.78
CA ALA A 75 6.33 3.77 -19.69
C ALA A 75 6.07 5.20 -19.18
N ALA A 76 4.95 5.83 -19.59
CA ALA A 76 4.54 7.13 -19.05
C ALA A 76 4.22 7.07 -17.55
N SER A 77 3.53 6.01 -17.11
CA SER A 77 3.24 5.78 -15.69
C SER A 77 4.51 5.51 -14.88
N ASP A 78 5.44 4.73 -15.42
CA ASP A 78 6.71 4.40 -14.78
C ASP A 78 7.62 5.63 -14.63
N ALA A 79 7.56 6.56 -15.59
CA ALA A 79 8.24 7.85 -15.46
C ALA A 79 7.73 8.67 -14.25
N GLU A 80 6.42 8.73 -14.03
CA GLU A 80 5.83 9.39 -12.85
C GLU A 80 6.16 8.61 -11.55
N ALA A 81 6.17 7.27 -11.61
CA ALA A 81 6.56 6.44 -10.48
C ALA A 81 8.02 6.66 -10.06
N LEU A 82 8.92 6.91 -11.02
CA LEU A 82 10.31 7.28 -10.75
C LEU A 82 10.40 8.57 -9.93
N HIS A 83 9.64 9.61 -10.32
CA HIS A 83 9.60 10.87 -9.58
C HIS A 83 9.11 10.63 -8.14
N ALA A 84 7.97 9.94 -7.99
CA ALA A 84 7.39 9.64 -6.68
C ALA A 84 8.37 8.86 -5.79
N ALA A 85 9.04 7.84 -6.34
CA ALA A 85 10.03 7.06 -5.61
C ALA A 85 11.21 7.93 -5.15
N TYR A 86 11.74 8.79 -6.02
CA TYR A 86 12.84 9.68 -5.67
C TYR A 86 12.45 10.68 -4.59
N THR A 87 11.28 11.31 -4.70
CA THR A 87 10.76 12.24 -3.68
C THR A 87 10.66 11.54 -2.32
N HIS A 88 10.03 10.37 -2.26
CA HIS A 88 9.83 9.65 -0.99
C HIS A 88 11.11 9.08 -0.37
N GLN A 89 12.05 8.63 -1.20
CA GLN A 89 13.27 7.95 -0.73
C GLN A 89 14.44 8.90 -0.49
N VAL A 90 14.48 10.04 -1.19
CA VAL A 90 15.61 10.97 -1.13
C VAL A 90 15.20 12.29 -0.46
N LEU A 91 14.18 12.96 -0.98
CA LEU A 91 13.82 14.32 -0.53
C LEU A 91 13.12 14.32 0.83
N GLU A 92 12.15 13.43 1.03
CA GLU A 92 11.36 13.38 2.28
C GLU A 92 12.04 12.61 3.41
N LEU A 93 13.09 11.85 3.11
CA LEU A 93 13.72 10.94 4.07
C LEU A 93 14.25 11.65 5.33
N PRO A 94 14.92 12.82 5.27
CA PRO A 94 15.37 13.53 6.46
C PRO A 94 14.22 13.90 7.40
N ALA A 95 13.17 14.53 6.86
CA ALA A 95 11.98 14.90 7.63
C ALA A 95 11.27 13.67 8.23
N ARG A 96 11.24 12.55 7.51
CA ARG A 96 10.70 11.28 8.05
C ARG A 96 11.53 10.74 9.21
N ARG A 97 12.87 10.83 9.14
CA ARG A 97 13.77 10.42 10.23
C ARG A 97 13.58 11.29 11.47
N GLU A 98 13.44 12.60 11.30
CA GLU A 98 13.14 13.54 12.40
C GLU A 98 11.79 13.23 13.06
N ARG A 99 10.73 13.07 12.27
CA ARG A 99 9.41 12.68 12.77
C ARG A 99 9.46 11.35 13.52
N ALA A 100 10.23 10.38 13.03
CA ALA A 100 10.42 9.10 13.70
C ALA A 100 11.19 9.25 15.04
N ALA A 101 12.22 10.10 15.09
CA ALA A 101 12.95 10.41 16.32
C ALA A 101 12.04 11.07 17.36
N LEU A 102 11.25 12.06 16.97
CA LEU A 102 10.28 12.72 17.85
C LEU A 102 9.21 11.75 18.37
N LYS A 103 8.69 10.86 17.51
CA LYS A 103 7.75 9.81 17.94
C LYS A 103 8.39 8.85 18.94
N ARG A 104 9.65 8.45 18.72
CA ARG A 104 10.39 7.59 19.66
C ARG A 104 10.62 8.28 21.01
N ALA A 105 10.95 9.57 21.02
CA ALA A 105 11.10 10.35 22.25
C ALA A 105 9.78 10.41 23.04
N LYS A 106 8.67 10.81 22.38
CA LYS A 106 7.32 10.81 23.00
C LYS A 106 6.92 9.44 23.53
N ALA A 107 7.24 8.37 22.80
CA ALA A 107 6.98 7.00 23.25
C ALA A 107 7.77 6.64 24.51
N LYS A 108 9.06 7.01 24.59
CA LYS A 108 9.89 6.83 25.79
C LYS A 108 9.30 7.58 26.98
N ASP A 109 8.92 8.84 26.81
CA ASP A 109 8.33 9.66 27.87
C ASP A 109 7.00 9.07 28.36
N SER A 110 6.14 8.62 27.45
CA SER A 110 4.87 7.97 27.82
C SER A 110 5.08 6.67 28.61
N ARG A 111 6.15 5.92 28.31
CA ARG A 111 6.51 4.69 29.02
C ARG A 111 7.07 5.03 30.41
N ALA A 112 7.92 6.05 30.52
CA ALA A 112 8.44 6.52 31.79
C ALA A 112 7.31 7.00 32.73
N ARG A 113 6.38 7.82 32.23
CA ARG A 113 5.20 8.27 32.98
C ARG A 113 4.34 7.11 33.47
N ARG A 114 4.04 6.13 32.60
CA ARG A 114 3.30 4.91 33.00
C ARG A 114 4.03 4.10 34.08
N ARG A 115 5.35 3.97 33.98
CA ARG A 115 6.16 3.29 35.01
C ARG A 115 6.11 4.04 36.34
N ALA A 116 6.21 5.37 36.33
CA ALA A 116 6.11 6.20 37.53
C ALA A 116 4.74 6.05 38.20
N LEU A 117 3.64 6.13 37.43
CA LEU A 117 2.28 5.93 37.95
C LEU A 117 2.05 4.52 38.52
N ARG A 118 2.65 3.49 37.92
CA ARG A 118 2.59 2.13 38.48
C ARG A 118 3.34 2.03 39.80
N ARG A 119 4.54 2.62 39.88
CA ARG A 119 5.34 2.64 41.11
C ARG A 119 4.62 3.39 42.24
N SER A 120 4.01 4.54 41.95
CA SER A 120 3.25 5.29 42.96
C SER A 120 2.01 4.53 43.44
N LYS A 121 1.30 3.84 42.55
CA LYS A 121 0.17 2.96 42.94
C LYS A 121 0.61 1.77 43.80
N VAL A 122 1.76 1.15 43.48
CA VAL A 122 2.32 0.07 44.30
C VAL A 122 2.73 0.60 45.68
N ALA A 123 3.38 1.76 45.74
CA ALA A 123 3.76 2.38 47.01
C ALA A 123 2.52 2.70 47.87
N ALA A 124 1.48 3.29 47.27
CA ALA A 124 0.23 3.57 47.97
C ALA A 124 -0.51 2.30 48.44
N GLY A 125 -0.38 1.18 47.73
CA GLY A 125 -0.93 -0.11 48.15
C GLY A 125 -0.16 -0.76 49.31
N LEU A 126 1.12 -0.43 49.48
CA LEU A 126 1.96 -0.91 50.60
C LEU A 126 1.76 -0.07 51.87
N GLU A 127 1.31 1.18 51.74
CA GLU A 127 0.97 2.06 52.87
C GLU A 127 -0.45 1.84 53.43
N GLN A 128 -1.30 1.05 52.75
CA GLN A 128 -2.59 0.67 53.31
C GLN A 128 -2.40 -0.35 54.45
N PRO A 129 -2.85 -0.05 55.69
CA PRO A 129 -2.78 -1.03 56.77
C PRO A 129 -3.61 -2.25 56.40
N GLN A 130 -2.98 -3.43 56.47
CA GLN A 130 -3.61 -4.73 56.28
C GLN A 130 -4.98 -4.76 56.98
N PRO A 131 -6.10 -5.04 56.28
CA PRO A 131 -7.37 -5.21 56.95
C PRO A 131 -7.24 -6.39 57.91
N THR A 132 -7.34 -6.10 59.21
CA THR A 132 -7.29 -7.09 60.28
C THR A 132 -8.25 -8.23 59.95
N ASN A 133 -7.67 -9.42 59.83
CA ASN A 133 -8.28 -10.72 59.58
C ASN A 133 -9.70 -10.82 60.19
N ARG A 134 -10.73 -10.55 59.38
CA ARG A 134 -12.13 -10.85 59.72
C ARG A 134 -12.48 -12.18 59.08
N GLY A 135 -12.72 -13.16 59.95
CA GLY A 135 -12.79 -14.59 59.65
C GLY A 135 -13.53 -14.97 58.37
N TYR A 136 -12.83 -15.72 57.53
CA TYR A 136 -13.46 -16.57 56.53
C TYR A 136 -14.12 -17.75 57.24
N SER A 137 -15.45 -17.74 57.35
CA SER A 137 -16.22 -18.94 57.64
C SER A 137 -16.63 -19.58 56.32
N PHE A 138 -15.92 -20.63 55.94
CA PHE A 138 -16.30 -21.49 54.82
C PHE A 138 -17.49 -22.35 55.26
N ARG A 139 -18.71 -21.93 54.89
CA ARG A 139 -19.94 -22.69 55.12
C ARG A 139 -20.23 -23.55 53.88
N LEU A 140 -19.89 -24.83 53.94
CA LEU A 140 -20.34 -25.84 52.97
C LEU A 140 -21.83 -26.10 53.20
N ALA A 141 -22.67 -25.50 52.36
CA ALA A 141 -24.06 -25.93 52.18
C ALA A 141 -24.20 -26.35 50.70
N GLY A 142 -24.62 -27.61 50.52
CA GLY A 142 -24.58 -28.32 49.25
C GLY A 142 -25.36 -27.70 48.10
N GLY A 143 -24.98 -28.14 46.90
CA GLY A 143 -25.59 -27.78 45.62
C GLY A 143 -24.51 -27.78 44.54
N GLY A 144 -24.49 -28.82 43.70
CA GLY A 144 -23.46 -29.00 42.70
C GLY A 144 -23.53 -27.98 41.57
N GLU A 145 -22.42 -27.32 41.30
CA GLU A 145 -22.11 -26.73 40.01
C GLU A 145 -20.60 -26.93 39.77
N GLN A 146 -20.26 -27.71 38.75
CA GLN A 146 -18.90 -27.81 38.24
C GLN A 146 -18.50 -26.44 37.70
N MET A 147 -17.51 -25.81 38.32
CA MET A 147 -16.90 -24.59 37.81
C MET A 147 -16.31 -24.85 36.42
N PRO A 148 -16.64 -24.06 35.38
CA PRO A 148 -16.00 -24.22 34.08
C PRO A 148 -14.51 -23.91 34.20
N HIS A 149 -13.69 -24.78 33.63
CA HIS A 149 -12.24 -24.59 33.58
C HIS A 149 -11.93 -23.32 32.79
N VAL A 150 -10.85 -22.61 33.18
CA VAL A 150 -10.40 -21.32 32.61
C VAL A 150 -10.21 -21.36 31.07
N THR A 151 -10.13 -22.55 30.47
CA THR A 151 -10.08 -22.77 29.03
C THR A 151 -11.37 -22.45 28.27
N ASP A 152 -12.53 -22.39 28.93
CA ASP A 152 -13.83 -22.21 28.24
C ASP A 152 -14.22 -20.75 27.99
N ILE A 153 -13.56 -19.80 28.68
CA ILE A 153 -13.84 -18.36 28.53
C ILE A 153 -13.38 -17.84 27.14
N PHE A 154 -12.35 -18.45 26.56
CA PHE A 154 -11.79 -18.02 25.27
C PHE A 154 -12.44 -18.68 24.04
N ALA A 155 -13.23 -19.74 24.22
CA ALA A 155 -13.93 -20.40 23.11
C ALA A 155 -15.18 -19.63 22.67
N LYS A 156 -15.83 -18.88 23.57
CA LYS A 156 -17.10 -18.21 23.30
C LYS A 156 -16.97 -16.91 22.50
N GLN A 157 -15.79 -16.27 22.46
CA GLN A 157 -15.58 -15.02 21.70
C GLN A 157 -15.18 -15.21 20.22
N ARG A 158 -15.03 -16.44 19.72
CA ARG A 158 -14.72 -16.70 18.30
C ARG A 158 -15.91 -17.05 17.41
N LYS A 159 -17.13 -17.10 17.94
CA LYS A 159 -18.34 -17.48 17.18
C LYS A 159 -19.32 -16.35 16.87
N GLU A 160 -19.02 -15.11 17.27
CA GLU A 160 -19.86 -13.93 16.99
C GLU A 160 -19.09 -12.78 16.30
N GLY A 161 -18.09 -13.13 15.48
CA GLY A 161 -17.39 -12.17 14.60
C GLY A 161 -17.28 -12.72 13.19
#